data_AF-A0A0N4WGW1-F1
#
_entry.id   AF-A0A0N4WGW1-F1
#
_cell.length_a   1.000
_cell.length_b   1.000
_cell.length_c   1.000
_cell.angle_alpha   90.00
_cell.angle_beta   90.00
_cell.angle_gamma   90.00
#
_symmetry.space_group_name_H-M   'P 1'
#
loop_
_entity.id
_entity.type
_entity.pdbx_description
1 polymer ?
#
loop_
_entity_poly.entity_id
_entity_poly.type
_entity_poly.pdbx_seq_one_letter_code
_entity_poly.pdbx_strand_id
1 'polypeptide(L)'
;MAQSFTRAERSGNIFYRVTGLIRSGQMKWSDRPLWYDIYVTHPPLDAHDWNTKHAKYDEPVRKIFYDEDLVRAAFYKKYRGGVMNLESPRESLSQQFIKEYETVKNEFAGKTFFEICL
;
A
#
# COMPACT_ATOMS: atom_id res chain seq x y z
N MET A 1 33.49 -22.92 -21.30
CA MET A 1 34.13 -21.75 -20.64
C MET A 1 33.10 -21.23 -19.65
N ALA A 2 33.36 -21.37 -18.35
CA ALA A 2 32.35 -21.20 -17.31
C ALA A 2 31.65 -19.84 -17.41
N GLN A 3 30.32 -19.85 -17.58
CA GLN A 3 29.44 -18.72 -17.34
C GLN A 3 29.48 -18.42 -15.84
N SER A 4 30.53 -17.75 -15.38
CA SER A 4 30.64 -17.29 -14.01
C SER A 4 29.64 -16.17 -13.82
N PHE A 5 28.40 -16.49 -13.44
CA PHE A 5 27.48 -15.50 -12.88
C PHE A 5 28.21 -14.82 -11.72
N THR A 6 28.46 -13.52 -11.85
CA THR A 6 29.14 -12.74 -10.81
C THR A 6 28.27 -12.72 -9.56
N ARG A 7 28.68 -13.46 -8.52
CA ARG A 7 28.07 -13.42 -7.17
C ARG A 7 28.52 -12.15 -6.44
N ALA A 8 28.13 -11.01 -6.99
CA ALA A 8 28.49 -9.68 -6.51
C ALA A 8 27.22 -8.88 -6.24
N GLU A 9 26.39 -9.34 -5.30
CA GLU A 9 25.06 -8.79 -5.00
C GLU A 9 25.08 -7.32 -4.57
N ARG A 10 26.19 -6.84 -4.01
CA ARG A 10 26.38 -5.43 -3.64
C ARG A 10 26.78 -4.52 -4.81
N SER A 11 27.18 -5.09 -5.94
CA SER A 11 27.70 -4.35 -7.11
C SER A 11 26.58 -4.08 -8.13
N GLY A 12 25.57 -3.32 -7.69
CA GLY A 12 24.42 -2.93 -8.51
C GLY A 12 23.41 -4.04 -8.78
N ASN A 13 22.31 -3.69 -9.42
CA ASN A 13 21.22 -4.63 -9.70
C ASN A 13 21.62 -5.76 -10.68
N ILE A 14 20.81 -6.83 -10.72
CA ILE A 14 21.03 -7.98 -11.62
C ILE A 14 21.03 -7.60 -13.11
N PHE A 15 20.22 -6.62 -13.49
CA PHE A 15 20.07 -6.18 -14.87
C PHE A 15 21.33 -5.48 -15.39
N TYR A 16 21.91 -4.57 -14.59
CA TYR A 16 23.15 -3.88 -14.91
C TYR A 16 24.33 -4.84 -14.99
N ARG A 17 24.39 -5.85 -14.11
CA ARG A 17 25.44 -6.87 -14.13
C ARG A 17 25.37 -7.71 -15.41
N VAL A 18 24.20 -8.21 -15.77
CA VAL A 18 24.01 -8.96 -17.03
C VAL A 18 24.27 -8.09 -18.25
N THR A 19 23.75 -6.85 -18.27
CA THR A 19 24.00 -5.90 -19.36
C THR A 19 25.50 -5.58 -19.49
N GLY A 20 26.22 -5.44 -18.38
CA GLY A 20 27.67 -5.21 -18.38
C GLY A 20 28.45 -6.41 -18.91
N LEU A 21 28.05 -7.64 -18.55
CA LEU A 21 28.66 -8.87 -19.09
C LEU A 21 28.44 -8.99 -20.60
N ILE A 22 27.24 -8.64 -21.08
CA ILE A 22 26.92 -8.62 -22.50
C ILE A 22 27.76 -7.56 -23.23
N ARG A 23 27.81 -6.33 -22.71
CA ARG A 23 28.54 -5.20 -23.32
C ARG A 23 30.06 -5.40 -23.34
N SER A 24 30.61 -6.08 -22.33
CA SER A 24 32.04 -6.40 -22.26
C SER A 24 32.44 -7.63 -23.09
N GLY A 25 31.48 -8.29 -23.76
CA GLY A 25 31.71 -9.48 -24.56
C GLY A 25 31.98 -10.75 -23.74
N GLN A 26 31.88 -10.68 -22.40
CA GLN A 26 32.03 -11.83 -21.50
C GLN A 26 30.81 -12.76 -21.55
N MET A 27 29.66 -12.24 -22.01
CA MET A 27 28.44 -13.01 -22.29
C MET A 27 27.97 -12.73 -23.72
N LYS A 28 27.64 -13.78 -24.47
CA LYS A 28 27.05 -13.61 -25.81
C LYS A 28 25.61 -13.13 -25.70
N TRP A 29 25.16 -12.34 -26.66
CA TRP A 29 23.75 -11.88 -26.73
C TRP A 29 22.74 -13.04 -26.82
N SER A 30 23.14 -14.14 -27.47
CA SER A 30 22.34 -15.38 -27.55
C SER A 30 22.14 -16.05 -26.20
N ASP A 31 23.06 -15.83 -25.26
CA ASP A 31 23.11 -16.53 -23.98
C ASP A 31 22.47 -15.70 -22.86
N ARG A 32 21.79 -14.59 -23.22
CA ARG A 32 21.11 -13.75 -22.25
C ARG A 32 19.99 -14.53 -21.56
N PRO A 33 19.73 -14.28 -20.26
CA PRO A 33 18.62 -14.91 -19.56
C PRO A 33 17.26 -14.56 -20.18
N LEU A 34 16.32 -15.50 -20.13
CA LEU A 34 14.95 -15.31 -20.65
C LEU A 34 14.26 -14.05 -20.07
N TRP A 35 14.49 -13.76 -18.79
CA TRP A 35 13.89 -12.61 -18.12
C TRP A 35 14.46 -11.26 -18.60
N TYR A 36 15.61 -11.25 -19.28
CA TYR A 36 16.27 -10.00 -19.70
C TYR A 36 15.38 -9.16 -20.61
N ASP A 37 14.76 -9.80 -21.60
CA ASP A 37 13.89 -9.13 -22.56
C ASP A 37 12.60 -8.61 -21.88
N ILE A 38 12.09 -9.34 -20.89
CA ILE A 38 10.95 -8.90 -20.06
C ILE A 38 11.33 -7.65 -19.27
N TYR A 39 12.53 -7.62 -18.68
CA TYR A 39 13.02 -6.48 -17.92
C TYR A 39 13.23 -5.24 -18.81
N VAL A 40 13.76 -5.42 -20.03
CA VAL A 40 13.94 -4.32 -21.00
C VAL A 40 12.61 -3.75 -21.46
N THR A 41 11.62 -4.61 -21.70
CA THR A 41 10.28 -4.18 -22.16
C THR A 41 9.46 -3.53 -21.05
N HIS A 42 9.57 -4.05 -19.83
CA HIS A 42 8.81 -3.59 -18.67
C HIS A 42 9.75 -3.36 -17.48
N PRO A 43 10.55 -2.28 -17.50
CA PRO A 43 11.45 -1.99 -16.40
C PRO A 43 10.66 -1.64 -15.12
N PRO A 44 11.16 -2.02 -13.94
CA PRO A 44 10.56 -1.60 -12.67
C PRO A 44 10.69 -0.07 -12.49
N LEU A 45 9.77 0.52 -11.72
CA LEU A 45 9.77 1.95 -11.42
C LEU A 45 11.08 2.41 -10.76
N ASP A 46 11.54 1.64 -9.77
CA ASP A 46 12.81 1.87 -9.08
C ASP A 46 13.75 0.68 -9.30
N ALA A 47 15.04 0.97 -9.46
CA ALA A 47 16.05 -0.06 -9.58
C ALA A 47 16.24 -0.81 -8.25
N HIS A 48 16.31 -2.14 -8.33
CA HIS A 48 16.61 -2.99 -7.18
C HIS A 48 18.10 -3.00 -6.86
N ASP A 49 18.58 -2.00 -6.14
CA ASP A 49 19.93 -2.01 -5.59
C ASP A 49 19.96 -2.66 -4.20
N TRP A 50 21.15 -3.10 -3.80
CA TRP A 50 21.35 -3.85 -2.56
C TRP A 50 21.02 -3.04 -1.29
N ASN A 51 21.06 -1.71 -1.37
CA ASN A 51 20.84 -0.78 -0.26
C ASN A 51 19.98 0.40 -0.70
N THR A 52 18.92 0.15 -1.45
CA THR A 52 17.95 1.18 -1.82
C THR A 52 17.21 1.65 -0.56
N LYS A 53 17.46 2.89 -0.14
CA LYS A 53 16.66 3.56 0.89
C LYS A 53 15.48 4.25 0.24
N HIS A 54 14.27 3.76 0.50
CA HIS A 54 13.06 4.46 0.07
C HIS A 54 12.88 5.77 0.83
N ALA A 55 12.11 6.70 0.27
CA ALA A 55 11.92 8.06 0.80
C ALA A 55 11.47 8.12 2.27
N LYS A 56 10.93 7.04 2.83
CA LYS A 56 10.41 6.94 4.21
C LYS A 56 11.05 5.84 5.03
N TYR A 57 12.27 5.42 4.69
CA TYR A 57 12.93 4.27 5.31
C TYR A 57 13.08 4.42 6.84
N ASP A 58 13.44 5.62 7.33
CA ASP A 58 13.62 5.91 8.76
C ASP A 58 12.40 6.61 9.40
N GLU A 59 11.29 6.76 8.66
CA GLU A 59 10.08 7.41 9.19
C GLU A 59 9.17 6.39 9.88
N PRO A 60 8.63 6.70 11.07
CA PRO A 60 7.65 5.81 11.71
C PRO A 60 6.35 5.76 10.87
N VAL A 61 5.79 4.56 10.74
CA VAL A 61 4.52 4.37 10.03
C VAL A 61 3.42 5.16 10.72
N ARG A 62 2.76 6.06 9.97
CA ARG A 62 1.64 6.87 10.48
C ARG A 62 0.44 5.98 10.76
N LYS A 63 -0.21 6.21 11.91
CA LYS A 63 -1.48 5.56 12.22
C LYS A 63 -2.57 6.07 11.27
N ILE A 64 -3.41 5.17 10.78
CA ILE A 64 -4.53 5.49 9.90
C ILE A 64 -5.77 5.58 10.79
N PHE A 65 -6.32 6.78 10.93
CA PHE A 65 -7.56 7.06 11.64
C PHE A 65 -8.48 7.89 10.75
N TYR A 66 -9.76 7.60 10.81
CA TYR A 66 -10.79 8.35 10.11
C TYR A 66 -11.74 9.05 11.09
N ASP A 67 -12.47 10.06 10.61
CA ASP A 67 -13.37 10.84 11.47
C ASP A 67 -14.51 9.98 12.04
N GLU A 68 -14.97 8.98 11.28
CA GLU A 68 -15.98 8.02 11.73
C GLU A 68 -15.49 7.10 12.87
N ASP A 69 -14.17 6.96 13.07
CA ASP A 69 -13.62 6.12 14.15
C ASP A 69 -13.96 6.66 15.53
N LEU A 70 -14.15 7.98 15.67
CA LEU A 70 -14.62 8.58 16.93
C LEU A 70 -16.04 8.11 17.29
N VAL A 71 -16.92 8.09 16.30
CA VAL A 71 -18.31 7.64 16.44
C VAL A 71 -18.34 6.13 16.68
N ARG A 72 -17.52 5.37 15.94
CA ARG A 72 -17.36 3.93 16.10
C ARG A 72 -16.85 3.55 17.50
N ALA A 73 -15.88 4.29 18.03
CA ALA A 73 -15.38 4.11 19.39
C ALA A 73 -16.46 4.39 20.44
N ALA A 74 -17.25 5.47 20.27
CA ALA A 74 -18.38 5.78 21.15
C ALA A 74 -19.46 4.68 21.11
N PHE A 75 -19.75 4.15 19.92
CA PHE A 75 -20.68 3.04 19.72
C PHE A 75 -20.24 1.80 20.50
N TYR A 76 -19.00 1.33 20.31
CA TYR A 76 -18.50 0.13 20.99
C TYR A 76 -18.26 0.31 22.50
N LYS A 77 -18.10 1.56 22.97
CA LYS A 77 -18.06 1.86 24.40
C LYS A 77 -19.43 1.68 25.07
N LYS A 78 -20.51 2.00 24.35
CA LYS A 78 -21.89 1.98 24.88
C LYS A 78 -22.63 0.67 24.59
N TYR A 79 -22.39 0.08 23.43
CA TYR A 79 -23.08 -1.11 22.93
C TYR A 79 -22.08 -2.22 22.63
N ARG A 80 -22.53 -3.48 22.73
CA ARG A 80 -21.72 -4.62 22.27
C ARG A 80 -21.86 -4.79 20.76
N GLY A 81 -20.79 -5.27 20.11
CA GLY A 81 -20.82 -5.59 18.68
C GLY A 81 -21.77 -6.75 18.35
N GLY A 82 -22.30 -6.74 17.13
CA GLY A 82 -23.06 -7.85 16.56
C GLY A 82 -22.18 -8.85 15.81
N VAL A 83 -22.82 -9.91 15.29
CA VAL A 83 -22.15 -10.88 14.41
C VAL A 83 -21.79 -10.20 13.10
N MET A 84 -20.53 -10.31 12.68
CA MET A 84 -20.05 -9.80 11.40
C MET A 84 -19.56 -10.96 10.53
N ASN A 85 -19.95 -10.94 9.26
CA ASN A 85 -19.45 -11.88 8.26
C ASN A 85 -18.58 -11.11 7.25
N LEU A 86 -17.27 -11.39 7.25
CA LEU A 86 -16.30 -10.73 6.38
C LEU A 86 -16.39 -11.18 4.91
N GLU A 87 -17.03 -12.31 4.62
CA GLU A 87 -17.23 -12.81 3.26
C GLU A 87 -18.42 -12.12 2.58
N SER A 88 -19.42 -11.71 3.37
CA SER A 88 -20.61 -11.06 2.84
C SER A 88 -20.40 -9.55 2.71
N PRO A 89 -20.87 -8.90 1.63
CA PRO A 89 -20.82 -7.44 1.48
C PRO A 89 -21.85 -6.72 2.37
N ARG A 90 -22.37 -7.38 3.42
CA ARG A 90 -23.36 -6.80 4.32
C ARG A 90 -22.70 -5.80 5.26
N GLU A 91 -23.31 -4.64 5.39
CA GLU A 91 -22.88 -3.61 6.34
C GLU A 91 -23.01 -4.13 7.78
N SER A 92 -22.02 -3.80 8.61
CA SER A 92 -22.08 -4.07 10.04
C SER A 92 -23.08 -3.15 10.73
N LEU A 93 -23.54 -3.54 11.93
CA LEU A 93 -24.39 -2.67 12.75
C LEU A 93 -23.72 -1.33 13.08
N SER A 94 -22.41 -1.34 13.33
CA SER A 94 -21.66 -0.10 13.57
C SER A 94 -21.60 0.78 12.32
N GLN A 95 -21.51 0.19 11.12
CA GLN A 95 -21.52 0.93 9.87
C GLN A 95 -22.90 1.53 9.56
N GLN A 96 -23.97 0.77 9.77
CA GLN A 96 -25.34 1.27 9.66
C GLN A 96 -25.57 2.45 10.62
N PHE A 97 -25.12 2.31 11.87
CA PHE A 97 -25.21 3.38 12.86
C PHE A 97 -24.48 4.67 12.42
N ILE A 98 -23.27 4.54 11.85
CA ILE A 98 -22.52 5.69 11.35
C ILE A 98 -23.28 6.40 10.22
N LYS A 99 -23.87 5.64 9.30
CA LYS A 99 -24.66 6.19 8.19
C LYS A 99 -25.88 6.99 8.66
N GLU A 100 -26.60 6.46 9.65
CA GLU A 100 -27.71 7.19 10.28
C GLU A 100 -27.22 8.42 11.04
N TYR A 101 -26.10 8.30 11.78
CA TYR A 101 -25.48 9.42 12.48
C TYR A 101 -25.08 10.56 11.53
N GLU A 102 -24.50 10.24 10.37
CA GLU A 102 -24.13 11.23 9.37
C GLU A 102 -25.35 11.92 8.74
N THR A 103 -26.41 11.15 8.47
CA THR A 103 -27.67 11.69 7.93
C THR A 103 -28.27 12.70 8.90
N VAL A 104 -28.39 12.33 10.17
CA VAL A 104 -28.84 13.20 11.26
C VAL A 104 -27.91 14.42 11.37
N LYS A 105 -26.59 14.22 11.46
CA LYS A 105 -25.62 15.32 11.57
C LYS A 105 -25.79 16.35 10.44
N ASN A 106 -26.07 15.91 9.22
CA ASN A 106 -26.29 16.80 8.08
C ASN A 106 -27.62 17.58 8.17
N GLU A 107 -28.70 16.95 8.65
CA GLU A 107 -29.98 17.62 8.90
C GLU A 107 -29.86 18.71 9.97
N PHE A 108 -29.07 18.45 11.02
CA PHE A 108 -28.85 19.38 12.12
C PHE A 108 -27.77 20.44 11.81
N ALA A 109 -26.86 20.20 10.86
CA ALA A 109 -25.87 21.19 10.43
C ALA A 109 -26.49 22.44 9.80
N GLY A 110 -27.71 22.33 9.24
CA GLY A 110 -28.48 23.45 8.69
C GLY A 110 -29.38 24.17 9.70
N LYS A 111 -29.58 23.62 10.90
CA LYS A 111 -30.41 24.22 11.96
C LYS A 111 -29.48 24.69 13.07
N THR A 112 -29.09 25.96 13.00
CA THR A 112 -28.41 26.61 14.12
C THR A 112 -29.22 26.39 15.40
N PHE A 113 -28.51 25.99 16.45
CA PHE A 113 -28.93 25.61 17.80
C PHE A 113 -29.61 26.75 18.59
N PHE A 114 -30.38 27.63 17.93
CA PHE A 114 -30.95 28.85 18.48
C PHE A 114 -32.48 28.84 18.62
N GLU A 115 -33.17 27.78 18.19
CA GLU A 115 -34.65 27.75 18.18
C GLU A 115 -35.26 26.55 18.92
N ILE A 116 -34.52 25.93 19.85
CA ILE A 116 -35.06 24.83 20.70
C ILE A 116 -35.22 25.25 22.18
N CYS A 117 -35.01 26.52 22.52
CA CYS A 117 -35.29 27.05 23.87
C CYS A 117 -35.93 28.46 23.85
N LEU A 118 -37.06 28.62 23.17
CA LEU A 118 -38.01 29.72 23.42
C LEU A 118 -39.45 29.22 23.28
#